data_AF-A0A528AWL7-F1
#
_entry.id   AF-A0A528AWL7-F1
#
_cell.length_a   1.000
_cell.length_b   1.000
_cell.length_c   1.000
_cell.angle_alpha   90.00
_cell.angle_beta   90.00
_cell.angle_gamma   90.00
#
_symmetry.space_group_name_H-M   'P 1'
#
loop_
_entity.id
_entity.type
_entity.pdbx_description
1 polymer ?
#
loop_
_entity_poly.entity_id
_entity_poly.type
_entity_poly.pdbx_seq_one_letter_code
_entity_poly.pdbx_strand_id
1 'polypeptide(L)'
;FLPADEKVGDMTVAQYVVRLAVEAVTVVNAADYGRAIYDLATRRALITVGEDMVNIAYDAPVDMSPSEQIEDAERRLFELAETGRYDGGFESFTDAVKTAVDMANAAYM
;
A
#
# COMPACT_ATOMS: atom_id res chain seq x y z
N PHE A 1 17.89 -3.45 -19.38
CA PHE A 1 16.61 -3.81 -20.02
C PHE A 1 16.57 -5.33 -20.17
N LEU A 2 15.40 -5.94 -20.03
CA LEU A 2 15.23 -7.39 -20.23
C LEU A 2 15.41 -7.75 -21.72
N PRO A 3 16.11 -8.85 -22.07
CA PRO A 3 16.22 -9.34 -23.45
C PRO A 3 14.86 -9.60 -24.09
N ALA A 4 14.69 -9.20 -25.35
CA ALA A 4 13.41 -9.29 -26.06
C ALA A 4 12.93 -10.73 -26.29
N ASP A 5 13.86 -11.67 -26.36
CA ASP A 5 13.69 -13.10 -26.60
C ASP A 5 13.48 -13.92 -25.32
N GLU A 6 13.70 -13.31 -24.14
CA GLU A 6 13.38 -13.92 -22.85
C GLU A 6 11.88 -14.28 -22.79
N LYS A 7 11.53 -15.33 -22.04
CA LYS A 7 10.19 -15.91 -22.03
C LYS A 7 9.37 -15.49 -20.82
N VAL A 8 8.11 -15.12 -21.08
CA VAL A 8 7.04 -14.92 -20.09
C VAL A 8 5.96 -15.95 -20.39
N GLY A 9 5.99 -17.08 -19.69
CA GLY A 9 5.19 -18.26 -20.05
C GLY A 9 5.51 -18.72 -21.47
N ASP A 10 4.49 -18.81 -22.32
CA ASP A 10 4.64 -19.24 -23.72
C ASP A 10 5.04 -18.09 -24.68
N MET A 11 5.03 -16.83 -24.21
CA MET A 11 5.32 -15.64 -25.03
C MET A 11 6.74 -15.14 -24.80
N THR A 12 7.32 -14.46 -25.80
CA THR A 12 8.53 -13.64 -25.58
C THR A 12 8.19 -12.35 -24.85
N VAL A 13 9.15 -11.73 -24.16
CA VAL A 13 8.99 -10.41 -23.53
C VAL A 13 8.49 -9.39 -24.55
N ALA A 14 9.03 -9.39 -25.78
CA ALA A 14 8.56 -8.50 -26.84
C ALA A 14 7.07 -8.71 -27.18
N GLN A 15 6.64 -9.97 -27.34
CA GLN A 15 5.23 -10.29 -27.61
C GLN A 15 4.33 -9.92 -26.44
N TYR A 16 4.78 -10.12 -25.20
CA TYR A 16 4.01 -9.79 -24.00
C TYR A 16 3.77 -8.28 -23.89
N VAL A 17 4.81 -7.46 -24.12
CA VAL A 17 4.70 -5.99 -24.09
C VAL A 17 3.79 -5.47 -25.21
N VAL A 18 3.91 -6.00 -26.42
CA VAL A 18 3.01 -5.64 -27.54
C VAL A 18 1.56 -5.95 -27.18
N ARG A 19 1.29 -7.12 -26.60
CA ARG A 19 -0.06 -7.49 -26.16
C ARG A 19 -0.59 -6.53 -25.10
N LEU A 20 0.22 -6.18 -24.10
CA LEU A 20 -0.16 -5.23 -23.06
C LEU A 20 -0.52 -3.85 -23.66
N ALA A 21 0.27 -3.38 -24.64
CA ALA A 21 0.02 -2.12 -25.33
C ALA A 21 -1.27 -2.14 -26.16
N VAL A 22 -1.61 -3.27 -26.77
CA VAL A 22 -2.86 -3.44 -27.56
C VAL A 22 -4.08 -3.56 -26.65
N GLU A 23 -3.97 -4.26 -25.52
CA GLU A 23 -5.07 -4.47 -24.57
C GLU A 23 -5.34 -3.23 -23.68
N ALA A 24 -4.41 -2.29 -23.59
CA ALA A 24 -4.60 -0.98 -22.95
C ALA A 24 -5.49 -0.06 -23.81
N VAL A 25 -6.73 -0.48 -24.06
CA VAL A 25 -7.62 0.09 -25.08
C VAL A 25 -8.02 1.55 -24.79
N THR A 26 -7.95 2.03 -23.54
CA THR A 26 -8.13 3.46 -23.22
C THR A 26 -7.39 3.92 -21.94
N VAL A 27 -6.69 5.06 -22.02
CA VAL A 27 -6.06 5.73 -20.84
C VAL A 27 -7.13 6.25 -19.86
N VAL A 28 -8.36 6.47 -20.32
CA VAL A 28 -9.47 7.04 -19.54
C VAL A 28 -9.72 6.28 -18.24
N ASN A 29 -9.65 4.94 -18.27
CA ASN A 29 -9.92 4.10 -17.11
C ASN A 29 -8.66 3.76 -16.30
N ALA A 30 -7.49 4.31 -16.63
CA ALA A 30 -6.23 3.98 -15.97
C ALA A 30 -6.28 4.28 -14.46
N ALA A 31 -6.98 5.35 -14.06
CA ALA A 31 -7.17 5.69 -12.65
C ALA A 31 -7.98 4.62 -11.90
N ASP A 32 -9.07 4.12 -12.49
CA ASP A 32 -9.90 3.08 -11.89
C ASP A 32 -9.14 1.75 -11.75
N TYR A 33 -8.37 1.38 -12.78
CA TYR A 33 -7.51 0.20 -12.70
C TYR A 33 -6.39 0.37 -11.67
N GLY A 34 -5.78 1.56 -11.59
CA GLY A 34 -4.79 1.90 -10.57
C GLY A 34 -5.36 1.76 -9.16
N ARG A 35 -6.57 2.29 -8.93
CA ARG A 35 -7.28 2.18 -7.66
C ARG A 35 -7.61 0.73 -7.32
N ALA A 36 -8.10 -0.05 -8.28
CA ALA A 36 -8.39 -1.47 -8.07
C ALA A 36 -7.12 -2.27 -7.70
N ILE A 37 -6.01 -2.04 -8.41
CA ILE A 37 -4.72 -2.68 -8.11
C ILE A 37 -4.24 -2.31 -6.71
N TYR A 38 -4.34 -1.03 -6.37
CA TYR A 38 -3.98 -0.49 -5.06
C TYR A 38 -4.83 -1.12 -3.94
N ASP A 39 -6.16 -1.12 -4.07
CA ASP A 39 -7.06 -1.73 -3.09
C ASP A 39 -6.76 -3.23 -2.90
N LEU A 40 -6.48 -3.95 -3.98
CA LEU A 40 -6.07 -5.35 -3.92
C LEU A 40 -4.71 -5.53 -3.22
N ALA A 41 -3.75 -4.61 -3.43
CA ALA A 41 -2.46 -4.65 -2.77
C ALA A 41 -2.59 -4.42 -1.27
N THR A 42 -3.40 -3.44 -0.86
CA THR A 42 -3.70 -3.15 0.55
C THR A 42 -4.36 -4.35 1.23
N ARG A 43 -5.31 -5.02 0.55
CA ARG A 43 -5.90 -6.28 1.07
C ARG A 43 -4.87 -7.38 1.28
N ARG A 44 -3.91 -7.55 0.36
CA ARG A 44 -2.81 -8.52 0.54
C ARG A 44 -1.93 -8.17 1.73
N ALA A 45 -1.59 -6.90 1.90
CA ALA A 45 -0.80 -6.44 3.05
C ALA A 45 -1.55 -6.69 4.39
N LEU A 46 -2.85 -6.42 4.44
CA LEU A 46 -3.70 -6.73 5.61
C LEU A 46 -3.69 -8.23 5.94
N ILE A 47 -3.77 -9.09 4.92
CA ILE A 47 -3.69 -10.55 5.11
C ILE A 47 -2.34 -10.94 5.72
N THR A 48 -1.23 -10.42 5.19
CA THR A 48 0.11 -10.68 5.73
C THR A 48 0.24 -10.25 7.19
N VAL A 49 -0.24 -9.05 7.55
CA VAL A 49 -0.23 -8.60 8.95
C VAL A 49 -1.06 -9.52 9.85
N GLY A 50 -2.24 -9.95 9.38
CA GLY A 50 -3.09 -10.88 10.13
C GLY A 50 -2.46 -12.27 10.31
N GLU A 51 -1.82 -12.81 9.28
CA GLU A 51 -1.09 -14.07 9.33
C GLU A 51 0.06 -14.00 10.34
N ASP A 52 0.87 -12.94 10.30
CA ASP A 52 1.97 -12.73 11.24
C ASP A 52 1.47 -12.62 12.68
N MET A 53 0.40 -11.86 12.90
CA MET A 53 -0.20 -11.69 14.23
C MET A 53 -0.66 -13.04 14.81
N VAL A 54 -1.32 -13.89 14.01
CA VAL A 54 -1.75 -15.22 14.44
C VAL A 54 -0.55 -16.12 14.72
N ASN A 55 0.46 -16.11 13.86
CA ASN A 55 1.65 -16.95 14.01
C ASN A 55 2.46 -16.58 15.26
N ILE A 56 2.69 -15.29 15.50
CA ILE A 56 3.39 -14.79 16.70
C ILE A 56 2.60 -15.10 17.96
N ALA A 57 1.27 -14.92 17.95
CA ALA A 57 0.45 -15.23 19.12
C ALA A 57 0.43 -16.73 19.44
N TYR A 58 0.52 -17.59 18.42
CA TYR A 58 0.53 -19.04 18.59
C TYR A 58 1.87 -19.58 19.11
N ASP A 59 2.99 -19.08 18.57
CA ASP A 59 4.36 -19.46 18.95
C ASP A 59 5.10 -18.25 19.55
N ALA A 60 4.52 -17.69 20.61
CA ALA A 60 5.01 -16.46 21.21
C ALA A 60 6.40 -16.64 21.85
N PRO A 61 7.40 -15.83 21.48
CA PRO A 61 8.68 -15.79 22.17
C PRO A 61 8.51 -15.47 23.66
N VAL A 62 9.35 -16.07 24.51
CA VAL A 62 9.28 -15.89 25.98
C VAL A 62 9.54 -14.43 26.39
N ASP A 63 10.29 -13.70 25.57
CA ASP A 63 10.66 -12.30 25.73
C ASP A 63 9.69 -11.32 25.06
N MET A 64 8.61 -11.79 24.43
CA MET A 64 7.62 -10.93 23.79
C MET A 64 6.28 -10.99 24.53
N SER A 65 6.05 -9.99 25.37
CA SER A 65 4.80 -9.87 26.12
C SER A 65 3.59 -9.65 25.19
N PRO A 66 2.37 -10.01 25.62
CA PRO A 66 1.16 -9.73 24.83
C PRO A 66 0.98 -8.25 24.47
N SER A 67 1.42 -7.34 25.34
CA SER A 67 1.37 -5.89 25.06
C SER A 67 2.28 -5.48 23.91
N GLU A 68 3.49 -6.04 23.84
CA GLU A 68 4.42 -5.80 22.73
C GLU A 68 3.91 -6.39 21.41
N GLN A 69 3.19 -7.52 21.45
CA GLN A 69 2.53 -8.09 20.26
C GLN A 69 1.42 -7.18 19.72
N ILE A 70 0.63 -6.57 20.61
CA ILE A 70 -0.39 -5.59 20.23
C ILE A 70 0.27 -4.36 19.62
N GLU A 71 1.31 -3.82 20.25
CA GLU A 71 2.01 -2.63 19.77
C GLU A 71 2.66 -2.87 18.39
N ASP A 72 3.27 -4.03 18.17
CA ASP A 72 3.85 -4.39 16.86
C ASP A 72 2.78 -4.49 15.77
N ALA A 73 1.63 -5.12 16.07
CA ALA A 73 0.51 -5.20 15.15
C ALA A 73 -0.08 -3.81 14.82
N GLU A 74 -0.27 -2.96 15.84
CA GLU A 74 -0.73 -1.58 15.68
C GLU A 74 0.22 -0.76 14.80
N ARG A 75 1.53 -0.85 15.05
CA ARG A 75 2.55 -0.16 14.24
C ARG A 75 2.48 -0.56 12.77
N ARG A 76 2.38 -1.87 12.47
CA ARG A 76 2.29 -2.36 11.08
C ARG A 76 1.01 -1.91 10.38
N LEU A 77 -0.12 -1.90 11.10
CA LEU A 77 -1.39 -1.38 10.56
C LEU A 77 -1.32 0.12 10.31
N PHE A 78 -0.64 0.87 11.19
CA PHE A 78 -0.41 2.29 11.03
C PHE A 78 0.46 2.61 9.80
N GLU A 79 1.57 1.89 9.62
CA GLU A 79 2.43 2.00 8.42
C GLU A 79 1.64 1.72 7.13
N LEU A 80 0.73 0.74 7.15
CA LEU A 80 -0.14 0.45 6.00
C LEU A 80 -1.15 1.57 5.73
N ALA A 81 -1.69 2.20 6.77
CA ALA A 81 -2.57 3.35 6.64
C ALA A 81 -1.84 4.60 6.12
N GLU A 82 -0.58 4.83 6.53
CA GLU A 82 0.24 5.95 6.07
C GLU A 82 0.71 5.78 4.63
N THR A 83 1.18 4.59 4.25
CA THR A 83 1.54 4.30 2.85
C THR A 83 0.34 4.45 1.93
N GLY A 84 -0.86 4.17 2.45
CA GLY A 84 -2.11 4.42 1.73
C GLY A 84 -2.55 5.87 1.59
N ARG A 85 -1.87 6.78 2.28
CA ARG A 85 -2.07 8.23 2.19
C ARG A 85 -1.30 8.87 1.04
N TYR A 86 -0.76 8.08 0.12
CA TYR A 86 -0.18 8.56 -1.15
C TYR A 86 -1.20 9.24 -2.10
N ASP A 87 -2.47 9.36 -1.68
CA ASP A 87 -3.50 10.24 -2.27
C ASP A 87 -3.35 11.72 -1.85
N GLY A 88 -2.43 12.03 -0.92
CA GLY A 88 -2.03 13.39 -0.60
C GLY A 88 -1.14 13.96 -1.69
N GLY A 89 -1.71 14.32 -2.85
CA GLY A 89 -1.06 15.25 -3.76
C GLY A 89 -0.49 16.43 -2.97
N PHE A 90 0.73 16.86 -3.30
CA PHE A 90 1.52 17.90 -2.63
C PHE A 90 0.63 18.85 -1.80
N GLU A 91 0.52 18.65 -0.48
CA GLU A 91 -0.22 19.56 0.37
C GLU A 91 0.51 20.90 0.26
N SER A 92 -0.18 21.94 -0.24
CA SER A 92 0.47 23.23 -0.35
C SER A 92 0.86 23.67 1.07
N PHE A 93 2.03 24.29 1.22
CA PHE A 93 2.50 24.76 2.53
C PHE A 93 1.42 25.59 3.25
N THR A 94 0.62 26.34 2.48
CA THR A 94 -0.52 27.10 2.96
C THR A 94 -1.62 26.22 3.58
N ASP A 95 -1.95 25.10 2.95
CA ASP A 95 -2.97 24.17 3.45
C ASP A 95 -2.49 23.44 4.70
N ALA A 96 -1.23 23.03 4.73
CA ALA A 96 -0.61 22.39 5.90
C ALA A 96 -0.57 23.34 7.12
N VAL A 97 -0.22 24.61 6.92
CA VAL A 97 -0.22 25.64 7.98
C VAL A 97 -1.64 25.92 8.47
N LYS A 98 -2.62 25.97 7.56
CA LYS A 98 -4.02 26.16 7.93
C LYS A 98 -4.54 25.01 8.80
N THR A 99 -4.29 23.77 8.37
CA THR A 99 -4.64 22.57 9.13
C THR A 99 -3.98 22.56 10.52
N ALA A 100 -2.72 22.97 10.61
CA ALA A 100 -2.01 23.06 11.88
C ALA A 100 -2.62 24.10 12.84
N VAL A 101 -3.02 25.27 12.33
CA VAL A 101 -3.68 26.31 13.12
C VAL A 101 -5.08 25.88 13.56
N ASP A 102 -5.83 25.20 12.68
CA ASP A 102 -7.16 24.71 12.99
C ASP A 102 -7.11 23.61 14.08
N MET A 103 -6.14 22.70 14.03
CA MET A 103 -5.90 21.72 15.10
C MET A 103 -5.48 22.38 16.42
N ALA A 104 -4.63 23.40 16.37
CA ALA A 104 -4.21 24.14 17.57
C ALA A 104 -5.39 24.87 18.23
N ASN A 105 -6.28 25.46 17.43
CA ASN A 105 -7.52 26.07 17.94
C ASN A 105 -8.47 25.03 18.52
N ALA A 106 -8.64 23.89 17.87
CA ALA A 106 -9.49 22.80 18.34
C ALA A 106 -8.96 22.11 19.61
N ALA A 107 -7.65 22.19 19.87
CA ALA A 107 -7.04 21.68 21.10
C ALA A 107 -7.09 22.68 22.27
N TYR A 108 -7.34 23.97 21.98
CA TYR A 108 -7.37 25.04 22.98
C TYR A 108 -8.79 25.46 23.40
N MET A 109 -9.80 25.21 22.55
CA MET A 109 -11.24 25.38 22.87
C MET A 109 -11.85 24.09 23.40
#